data_AF-A0AAU9DCG2-F1
#
_entry.id   AF-A0AAU9DCG2-F1
#
_cell.length_a   1.000
_cell.length_b   1.000
_cell.length_c   1.000
_cell.angle_alpha   90.00
_cell.angle_beta   90.00
_cell.angle_gamma   90.00
#
_symmetry.space_group_name_H-M   'P 1'
#
loop_
_entity.id
_entity.type
_entity.pdbx_description
1 polymer ?
#
loop_
_entity_poly.entity_id
_entity_poly.type
_entity_poly.pdbx_seq_one_letter_code
_entity_poly.pdbx_strand_id
1 'polypeptide(L)'
;MQISKLNVNNKIPESTKVLSVKEKNSNDIQAKLHLTSNEKYIEIKQLCSVGNNITEYIISYINGKHLKMRPHAPLDYYASIYQRIIEDCDLDPYKMHYSQICKAIVVEDSQILNYFNCDQKSKLFIRNKKTTFLPTSHTEGLEYSITYKDPLYWGVKIESINS
;
A
#
# COMPACT_ATOMS: atom_id res chain seq x y z
N MET A 1 -19.25 -16.71 1.57
CA MET A 1 -18.28 -16.30 2.61
C MET A 1 -17.87 -14.88 2.33
N GLN A 2 -18.15 -13.96 3.25
CA GLN A 2 -17.75 -12.55 3.15
C GLN A 2 -16.61 -12.30 4.13
N ILE A 3 -15.54 -11.67 3.65
CA ILE A 3 -14.36 -11.34 4.44
C ILE A 3 -14.25 -9.81 4.46
N SER A 4 -14.28 -9.23 5.66
CA SER A 4 -14.08 -7.79 5.85
C SER A 4 -12.92 -7.54 6.81
N LYS A 5 -12.20 -6.44 6.59
CA LYS A 5 -11.20 -5.98 7.56
C LYS A 5 -11.92 -5.54 8.83
N LEU A 6 -11.41 -5.97 9.97
CA LEU A 6 -11.94 -5.56 11.26
C LEU A 6 -11.35 -4.17 11.55
N ASN A 7 -12.18 -3.13 11.47
CA ASN A 7 -11.80 -1.81 11.96
C ASN A 7 -11.85 -1.85 13.47
N VAL A 8 -10.67 -1.99 14.08
CA VAL A 8 -10.54 -2.17 15.53
C VAL A 8 -11.01 -0.92 16.30
N ASN A 9 -11.18 0.25 15.65
CA ASN A 9 -11.67 1.48 16.30
C ASN A 9 -12.44 2.44 15.36
N ASN A 10 -13.72 2.19 15.10
CA ASN A 10 -14.60 3.06 14.27
C ASN A 10 -14.87 4.49 14.83
N LYS A 11 -14.27 4.89 15.96
CA LYS A 11 -14.50 6.19 16.61
C LYS A 11 -13.28 7.12 16.65
N ILE A 12 -12.12 6.64 16.20
CA ILE A 12 -10.88 7.43 16.22
C ILE A 12 -10.52 7.75 14.77
N PRO A 13 -10.20 9.02 14.43
CA PRO A 13 -9.87 9.40 13.07
C PRO A 13 -8.62 8.67 12.55
N GLU A 14 -8.73 8.21 11.31
CA GLU A 14 -7.60 7.72 10.52
C GLU A 14 -6.96 8.89 9.75
N SER A 15 -5.63 8.90 9.68
CA SER A 15 -4.90 9.88 8.88
C SER A 15 -3.75 9.22 8.12
N THR A 16 -3.43 9.78 6.96
CA THR A 16 -2.31 9.34 6.13
C THR A 16 -1.32 10.48 5.96
N LYS A 17 -0.04 10.19 6.18
CA LYS A 17 1.08 11.10 5.92
C LYS A 17 1.97 10.50 4.84
N VAL A 18 2.21 11.26 3.78
CA VAL A 18 3.15 10.85 2.71
C VAL A 18 4.57 11.24 3.12
N LEU A 19 5.48 10.26 3.11
CA LEU A 19 6.90 10.44 3.46
C LEU A 19 7.76 10.77 2.25
N SER A 20 7.48 10.16 1.09
CA SER A 20 8.23 10.40 -0.13
C SER A 20 7.47 9.96 -1.36
N VAL A 21 7.74 10.62 -2.49
CA VAL A 21 7.30 10.26 -3.83
C VAL A 21 8.51 10.30 -4.75
N LYS A 22 8.85 9.20 -5.42
CA LYS A 22 10.05 9.08 -6.27
C LYS A 22 9.77 8.28 -7.53
N GLU A 23 10.19 8.79 -8.69
CA GLU A 23 10.23 8.00 -9.92
C GLU A 23 11.49 7.12 -9.93
N LYS A 24 11.33 5.83 -10.27
CA LYS A 24 12.41 4.83 -10.28
C LYS A 24 12.19 3.80 -11.40
N ASN A 25 13.18 2.96 -11.64
CA ASN A 25 13.19 1.95 -12.71
C ASN A 25 14.04 0.71 -12.36
N SER A 26 14.01 0.24 -11.12
CA SER A 26 14.77 -0.96 -10.76
C SER A 26 14.11 -2.24 -11.29
N ASN A 27 14.95 -3.17 -11.77
CA ASN A 27 14.51 -4.43 -12.40
C ASN A 27 13.66 -5.30 -11.48
N ASP A 28 13.92 -5.29 -10.18
CA ASP A 28 13.19 -6.09 -9.20
C ASP A 28 11.72 -5.65 -9.09
N ILE A 29 11.45 -4.35 -9.05
CA ILE A 29 10.09 -3.81 -8.98
C ILE A 29 9.40 -3.86 -10.34
N GLN A 30 10.12 -3.59 -11.44
CA GLN A 30 9.60 -3.80 -12.79
C GLN A 30 9.11 -5.24 -12.97
N ALA A 31 9.88 -6.23 -12.50
CA ALA A 31 9.47 -7.63 -12.53
C ALA A 31 8.26 -7.95 -11.64
N LYS A 32 7.98 -7.17 -10.58
CA LYS A 32 6.74 -7.32 -9.77
C LYS A 32 5.52 -6.68 -10.41
N LEU A 33 5.73 -5.62 -11.18
CA LEU A 33 4.70 -4.91 -11.94
C LEU A 33 4.55 -5.45 -13.37
N HIS A 34 5.38 -6.41 -13.78
CA HIS A 34 5.44 -6.94 -15.14
C HIS A 34 5.69 -5.84 -16.19
N LEU A 35 6.55 -4.88 -15.85
CA LEU A 35 7.00 -3.82 -16.73
C LEU A 35 8.23 -4.27 -17.52
N THR A 36 8.44 -3.66 -18.68
CA THR A 36 9.69 -3.76 -19.43
C THR A 36 10.82 -2.99 -18.72
N SER A 37 12.08 -3.32 -19.04
CA SER A 37 13.26 -2.77 -18.35
C SER A 37 13.41 -1.24 -18.46
N ASN A 38 12.78 -0.62 -19.45
CA ASN A 38 12.88 0.82 -19.71
C ASN A 38 11.72 1.61 -19.08
N GLU A 39 10.71 0.92 -18.58
CA GLU A 39 9.53 1.55 -18.00
C GLU A 39 9.79 1.96 -16.56
N LYS A 40 9.22 3.12 -16.19
CA LYS A 40 9.37 3.68 -14.87
C LYS A 40 8.13 3.40 -14.02
N TYR A 41 8.33 3.40 -12.72
CA TYR A 41 7.27 3.38 -11.73
C TYR A 41 7.48 4.50 -10.73
N ILE A 42 6.42 4.83 -10.01
CA ILE A 42 6.42 5.83 -8.95
C ILE A 42 6.35 5.09 -7.61
N GLU A 43 7.39 5.24 -6.79
CA GLU A 43 7.43 4.79 -5.40
C GLU A 43 6.83 5.86 -4.49
N ILE A 44 5.79 5.50 -3.74
CA ILE A 44 5.15 6.34 -2.74
C ILE A 44 5.25 5.62 -1.39
N LYS A 45 5.81 6.31 -0.39
CA LYS A 45 5.90 5.81 0.98
C LYS A 45 4.97 6.59 1.88
N GLN A 46 4.14 5.91 2.65
CA GLN A 46 3.11 6.53 3.49
C GLN A 46 3.08 5.90 4.89
N LEU A 47 2.70 6.70 5.89
CA LEU A 47 2.32 6.23 7.21
C LEU A 47 0.83 6.45 7.39
N CYS A 48 0.13 5.45 7.92
CA CYS A 48 -1.24 5.60 8.39
C CYS A 48 -1.25 5.58 9.91
N SER A 49 -2.14 6.39 10.49
CA SER A 49 -2.26 6.56 11.94
C SER A 49 -3.72 6.46 12.36
N VAL A 50 -3.96 5.92 13.55
CA VAL A 50 -5.24 5.98 14.25
C VAL A 50 -5.03 6.83 15.50
N GLY A 51 -5.60 8.03 15.51
CA GLY A 51 -5.26 9.05 16.51
C GLY A 51 -3.78 9.41 16.41
N ASN A 52 -3.05 9.28 17.52
CA ASN A 52 -1.61 9.60 17.58
C ASN A 52 -0.68 8.41 17.32
N ASN A 53 -1.24 7.21 17.08
CA ASN A 53 -0.44 6.00 16.92
C ASN A 53 -0.27 5.67 15.43
N ILE A 54 0.97 5.47 14.99
CA ILE A 54 1.26 4.91 13.67
C ILE A 54 0.83 3.45 13.67
N THR A 55 -0.05 3.09 12.75
CA THR A 55 -0.64 1.75 12.65
C THR A 55 -0.16 1.01 11.42
N GLU A 56 0.22 1.72 10.36
CA GLU A 56 0.68 1.12 9.11
C GLU A 56 1.80 1.94 8.47
N TYR A 57 2.74 1.23 7.85
CA TYR A 57 3.70 1.77 6.91
C TYR A 57 3.50 1.09 5.56
N ILE A 58 3.31 1.89 4.52
CA ILE A 58 2.94 1.43 3.18
C ILE A 58 4.00 1.91 2.19
N ILE A 59 4.43 1.00 1.33
CA ILE A 59 5.23 1.30 0.15
C ILE A 59 4.41 0.86 -1.06
N SER A 60 3.98 1.81 -1.88
CA SER A 60 3.28 1.55 -3.14
C SER A 60 4.20 1.87 -4.32
N TYR A 61 4.27 0.94 -5.26
CA TYR A 61 4.95 1.09 -6.54
C TYR A 61 3.89 1.11 -7.63
N ILE A 62 3.67 2.27 -8.25
CA ILE A 62 2.63 2.48 -9.25
C ILE A 62 3.26 2.52 -10.64
N ASN A 63 2.70 1.80 -11.61
CA ASN A 63 3.11 1.90 -13.00
C ASN A 63 3.04 3.37 -13.47
N GLY A 64 4.17 3.91 -13.95
CA GLY A 64 4.33 5.35 -14.24
C GLY A 64 3.40 5.88 -15.34
N LYS A 65 2.79 5.00 -16.15
CA LYS A 65 1.78 5.38 -17.14
C LYS A 65 0.44 5.79 -16.50
N HIS A 66 0.19 5.40 -15.26
CA HIS A 66 -1.13 5.48 -14.62
C HIS A 66 -1.18 6.42 -13.41
N LEU A 67 -0.12 7.22 -13.19
CA LEU A 67 -0.11 8.27 -12.19
C LEU A 67 0.79 9.41 -12.67
N LYS A 68 0.26 10.63 -12.73
CA LYS A 68 1.00 11.79 -13.22
C LYS A 68 1.80 12.42 -12.09
N MET A 69 3.13 12.40 -12.24
CA MET A 69 4.02 13.17 -11.37
C MET A 69 3.78 14.67 -11.55
N ARG A 70 3.54 15.36 -10.44
CA ARG A 70 3.43 16.83 -10.37
C ARG A 70 4.62 17.40 -9.59
N PRO A 71 5.63 17.99 -10.26
CA PRO A 71 6.89 18.40 -9.63
C PRO A 71 6.75 19.39 -8.46
N HIS A 72 5.70 20.22 -8.46
CA HIS A 72 5.46 21.24 -7.44
C HIS A 72 4.31 20.89 -6.49
N ALA A 73 3.72 19.70 -6.61
CA ALA A 73 2.66 19.29 -5.69
C ALA A 73 3.26 18.97 -4.31
N PRO A 74 2.61 19.38 -3.21
CA PRO A 74 2.99 18.94 -1.87
C PRO A 74 2.83 17.43 -1.74
N LEU A 75 3.56 16.79 -0.82
CA LEU A 75 3.49 15.33 -0.64
C LEU A 75 2.07 14.83 -0.34
N ASP A 76 1.29 15.61 0.42
CA ASP A 76 -0.09 15.28 0.78
C ASP A 76 -1.04 15.21 -0.43
N TYR A 77 -0.65 15.78 -1.58
CA TYR A 77 -1.37 15.57 -2.85
C TYR A 77 -1.50 14.07 -3.18
N TYR A 78 -0.51 13.26 -2.77
CA TYR A 78 -0.47 11.82 -3.02
C TYR A 78 -1.01 11.00 -1.84
N ALA A 79 -1.66 11.62 -0.84
CA ALA A 79 -2.23 10.90 0.31
C ALA A 79 -3.30 9.89 -0.14
N SER A 80 -4.10 10.26 -1.14
CA SER A 80 -5.16 9.41 -1.72
C SER A 80 -4.75 8.88 -3.10
N ILE A 81 -3.78 7.95 -3.13
CA ILE A 81 -3.21 7.39 -4.39
C ILE A 81 -4.29 6.92 -5.36
N TYR A 82 -5.27 6.14 -4.90
CA TYR A 82 -6.30 5.58 -5.80
C TYR A 82 -7.19 6.68 -6.40
N GLN A 83 -7.53 7.71 -5.63
CA GLN A 83 -8.26 8.86 -6.15
C GLN A 83 -7.43 9.60 -7.22
N ARG A 84 -6.11 9.70 -7.04
CA ARG A 84 -5.23 10.30 -8.06
C ARG A 84 -5.20 9.47 -9.34
N ILE A 85 -5.13 8.14 -9.24
CA ILE A 85 -5.17 7.23 -10.40
C ILE A 85 -6.50 7.40 -11.16
N ILE A 86 -7.64 7.42 -10.45
CA ILE A 86 -8.96 7.68 -11.05
C ILE A 86 -8.95 9.00 -11.83
N GLU A 87 -8.45 10.08 -11.22
CA GLU A 87 -8.44 11.39 -11.88
C GLU A 87 -7.43 11.51 -13.03
N ASP A 88 -6.30 10.80 -12.95
CA ASP A 88 -5.24 10.92 -13.95
C ASP A 88 -5.51 10.06 -15.20
N CYS A 89 -6.23 8.93 -15.05
CA CYS A 89 -6.41 7.93 -16.13
C CYS A 89 -7.74 7.15 -16.14
N ASP A 90 -8.76 7.55 -15.36
CA ASP A 90 -10.11 6.93 -15.32
C ASP A 90 -10.10 5.42 -15.00
N LEU A 91 -9.09 5.00 -14.24
CA LEU A 91 -8.96 3.63 -13.74
C LEU A 91 -9.36 3.60 -12.27
N ASP A 92 -10.30 2.73 -11.91
CA ASP A 92 -10.73 2.50 -10.52
C ASP A 92 -10.03 1.28 -9.93
N PRO A 93 -8.97 1.46 -9.11
CA PRO A 93 -8.18 0.34 -8.60
C PRO A 93 -8.94 -0.50 -7.57
N TYR A 94 -10.04 0.01 -6.99
CA TYR A 94 -10.87 -0.74 -6.04
C TYR A 94 -11.66 -1.86 -6.71
N LYS A 95 -11.92 -1.76 -8.02
CA LYS A 95 -12.65 -2.76 -8.80
C LYS A 95 -11.73 -3.74 -9.55
N MET A 96 -10.42 -3.57 -9.45
CA MET A 96 -9.47 -4.36 -10.21
C MET A 96 -9.12 -5.69 -9.55
N HIS A 97 -8.75 -6.65 -10.40
CA HIS A 97 -8.18 -7.91 -9.94
C HIS A 97 -6.88 -7.67 -9.20
N TYR A 98 -6.69 -8.43 -8.13
CA TYR A 98 -5.45 -8.40 -7.36
C TYR A 98 -5.09 -9.78 -6.84
N SER A 99 -3.80 -9.98 -6.59
CA SER A 99 -3.26 -11.07 -5.79
C SER A 99 -2.67 -10.46 -4.52
N GLN A 100 -2.92 -11.08 -3.36
CA GLN A 100 -2.31 -10.62 -2.11
C GLN A 100 -1.89 -11.77 -1.21
N ILE A 101 -0.79 -11.55 -0.49
CA ILE A 101 -0.26 -12.47 0.50
C ILE A 101 -0.08 -11.69 1.81
N CYS A 102 -0.81 -12.12 2.83
CA CYS A 102 -0.72 -11.57 4.19
C CYS A 102 -0.01 -12.57 5.11
N LYS A 103 1.03 -12.12 5.83
CA LYS A 103 1.82 -12.97 6.73
C LYS A 103 2.25 -12.20 7.99
N ALA A 104 2.20 -12.86 9.14
CA ALA A 104 2.90 -12.38 10.33
C ALA A 104 4.42 -12.57 10.13
N ILE A 105 5.22 -11.53 10.38
CA ILE A 105 6.68 -11.56 10.26
C ILE A 105 7.33 -10.77 11.40
N VAL A 106 8.52 -11.20 11.82
CA VAL A 106 9.38 -10.39 12.68
C VAL A 106 10.22 -9.48 11.79
N VAL A 107 10.26 -8.18 12.11
CA VAL A 107 11.03 -7.16 11.39
C VAL A 107 12.11 -6.63 12.31
N GLU A 108 13.34 -6.60 11.80
CA GLU A 108 14.55 -6.06 12.46
C GLU A 108 15.06 -4.77 11.79
N ASP A 109 14.41 -4.35 10.70
CA ASP A 109 14.76 -3.14 9.97
C ASP A 109 14.51 -1.91 10.84
N SER A 110 15.59 -1.25 11.27
CA SER A 110 15.54 -0.12 12.19
C SER A 110 14.77 1.07 11.63
N GLN A 111 14.79 1.29 10.31
CA GLN A 111 14.03 2.38 9.70
C GLN A 111 12.53 2.11 9.82
N ILE A 112 12.09 0.88 9.56
CA ILE A 112 10.68 0.50 9.75
C ILE A 112 10.30 0.63 11.23
N LEU A 113 11.10 0.08 12.14
CA LEU A 113 10.83 0.10 13.58
C LEU A 113 10.70 1.54 14.13
N ASN A 114 11.57 2.44 13.67
CA ASN A 114 11.53 3.85 14.07
C ASN A 114 10.22 4.53 13.67
N TYR A 115 9.60 4.19 12.54
CA TYR A 115 8.29 4.76 12.18
C TYR A 115 7.19 4.39 13.18
N PHE A 116 7.32 3.27 13.88
CA PHE A 116 6.34 2.83 14.89
C PHE A 116 6.76 3.21 16.32
N ASN A 117 7.74 4.12 16.49
CA ASN A 117 8.32 4.50 17.78
C ASN A 117 8.70 3.27 18.62
N CYS A 118 9.31 2.26 17.98
CA CYS A 118 9.67 1.01 18.62
C CYS A 118 11.15 1.01 18.99
N ASP A 119 11.44 1.06 20.30
CA ASP A 119 12.82 1.00 20.82
C ASP A 119 13.41 -0.41 20.85
N GLN A 120 12.63 -1.43 20.44
CA GLN A 120 13.08 -2.81 20.39
C GLN A 120 13.92 -3.06 19.13
N LYS A 121 14.83 -4.03 19.20
CA LYS A 121 15.62 -4.47 18.04
C LYS A 121 14.79 -5.20 16.98
N SER A 122 13.59 -5.66 17.35
CA SER A 122 12.68 -6.38 16.46
C SER A 122 11.25 -6.25 16.94
N LYS A 123 10.27 -6.27 16.03
CA LYS A 123 8.84 -6.29 16.36
C LYS A 123 8.06 -7.17 15.37
N LEU A 124 6.97 -7.78 15.83
CA LEU A 124 6.04 -8.53 14.98
C LEU A 124 5.15 -7.57 14.18
N PHE A 125 5.03 -7.81 12.87
CA PHE A 125 4.12 -7.09 11.99
C PHE A 125 3.28 -8.05 11.17
N ILE A 126 2.09 -7.60 10.78
CA ILE A 126 1.35 -8.20 9.68
C ILE A 126 1.83 -7.57 8.38
N ARG A 127 2.58 -8.31 7.58
CA ARG A 127 3.03 -7.87 6.25
C ARG A 127 2.07 -8.33 5.17
N ASN A 128 1.52 -7.38 4.42
CA ASN A 128 0.75 -7.65 3.21
C ASN A 128 1.58 -7.29 1.97
N LYS A 129 1.64 -8.18 0.99
CA LYS A 129 2.17 -7.90 -0.35
C LYS A 129 1.02 -8.05 -1.32
N LYS A 130 0.64 -6.98 -2.02
CA LYS A 130 -0.47 -6.95 -2.98
C LYS A 130 0.03 -6.53 -4.35
N THR A 131 -0.39 -7.23 -5.39
CA THR A 131 -0.27 -6.76 -6.78
C THR A 131 -1.66 -6.57 -7.35
N THR A 132 -1.96 -5.36 -7.84
CA THR A 132 -3.19 -5.01 -8.54
C THR A 132 -2.90 -4.98 -10.05
N PHE A 133 -3.72 -5.64 -10.85
CA PHE A 133 -3.49 -5.83 -12.28
C PHE A 133 -4.42 -4.95 -13.12
N LEU A 134 -3.95 -4.52 -14.29
CA LEU A 134 -4.77 -3.81 -15.26
C LEU A 134 -5.87 -4.71 -15.83
N PRO A 135 -7.07 -4.18 -16.12
CA PRO A 135 -8.20 -4.97 -16.64
C PRO A 135 -7.94 -5.56 -18.03
N THR A 136 -7.14 -4.88 -18.85
CA THR A 136 -6.99 -5.18 -20.28
C THR A 136 -6.10 -6.39 -20.57
N SER A 137 -5.13 -6.67 -19.70
CA SER A 137 -4.15 -7.73 -19.93
C SER A 137 -4.09 -8.77 -18.81
N HIS A 138 -4.63 -8.47 -17.62
CA HIS A 138 -4.49 -9.23 -16.36
C HIS A 138 -3.04 -9.65 -16.01
N THR A 139 -2.07 -9.13 -16.76
CA THR A 139 -0.67 -9.51 -16.73
C THR A 139 0.18 -8.29 -16.47
N GLU A 140 -0.17 -7.09 -16.95
CA GLU A 140 0.51 -5.86 -16.55
C GLU A 140 -0.03 -5.36 -15.20
N GLY A 141 0.88 -5.03 -14.29
CA GLY A 141 0.56 -4.50 -12.97
C GLY A 141 0.25 -3.00 -13.01
N LEU A 142 -0.83 -2.60 -12.35
CA LEU A 142 -1.09 -1.20 -12.00
C LEU A 142 -0.27 -0.80 -10.76
N GLU A 143 -0.31 -1.64 -9.72
CA GLU A 143 0.33 -1.38 -8.43
C GLU A 143 0.94 -2.67 -7.88
N TYR A 144 2.13 -2.54 -7.29
CA TYR A 144 2.68 -3.48 -6.32
C TYR A 144 2.84 -2.74 -5.00
N SER A 145 2.25 -3.24 -3.92
CA SER A 145 2.35 -2.61 -2.59
C SER A 145 2.81 -3.59 -1.51
N ILE A 146 3.59 -3.03 -0.58
CA ILE A 146 4.05 -3.72 0.63
C ILE A 146 3.58 -2.89 1.83
N THR A 147 2.77 -3.51 2.67
CA THR A 147 2.26 -2.90 3.91
C THR A 147 2.85 -3.64 5.09
N TYR A 148 3.31 -2.90 6.10
CA TYR A 148 3.64 -3.38 7.43
C TYR A 148 2.61 -2.80 8.38
N LYS A 149 1.79 -3.65 8.98
CA LYS A 149 0.71 -3.24 9.88
C LYS A 149 0.98 -3.75 11.29
N ASP A 150 0.77 -2.87 12.26
CA ASP A 150 0.83 -3.24 13.67
C ASP A 150 -0.28 -4.28 13.96
N PRO A 151 0.05 -5.47 14.51
CA PRO A 151 -0.93 -6.51 14.80
C PRO A 151 -2.06 -6.06 15.73
N LEU A 152 -1.83 -5.08 16.62
CA LEU A 152 -2.86 -4.53 17.51
C LEU A 152 -4.00 -3.85 16.75
N TYR A 153 -3.75 -3.41 15.52
CA TYR A 153 -4.71 -2.72 14.66
C TYR A 153 -5.19 -3.59 13.50
N TRP A 154 -4.84 -4.88 13.48
CA TRP A 154 -5.21 -5.82 12.42
C TRP A 154 -6.22 -6.85 12.91
N GLY A 155 -7.23 -7.10 12.09
CA GLY A 155 -8.16 -8.19 12.27
C GLY A 155 -8.96 -8.43 11.00
N VAL A 156 -9.58 -9.61 10.93
CA VAL A 156 -10.45 -9.99 9.83
C VAL A 156 -11.74 -10.52 10.43
N LYS A 157 -12.88 -10.03 9.95
CA LYS A 157 -14.20 -10.58 10.24
C LYS A 157 -14.63 -11.44 9.06
N ILE A 158 -14.95 -12.70 9.35
CA ILE A 158 -15.43 -13.66 8.36
C ILE A 158 -16.88 -13.99 8.70
N GLU A 159 -17.76 -13.81 7.72
CA GLU A 159 -19.18 -14.14 7.83
C GLU A 159 -19.50 -15.27 6.84
N SER A 160 -20.05 -16.37 7.36
CA SER A 160 -20.63 -17.44 6.55
C SER A 160 -22.13 -17.23 6.50
N ILE A 161 -22.64 -16.98 5.31
CA ILE A 161 -24.08 -17.02 5.05
C ILE A 161 -24.33 -18.43 4.53
N ASN A 162 -24.96 -19.27 5.35
CA ASN A 162 -25.51 -20.53 4.87
C ASN A 162 -26.79 -20.18 4.12
N SER A 163 -26.77 -20.30 2.81
CA SER A 163 -27.97 -20.31 1.96
C SER A 163 -28.64 -21.67 2.01
#